data_AF-A0A961DZ97-F1
#
_entry.id   AF-A0A961DZ97-F1
#
_cell.length_a   1.000
_cell.length_b   1.000
_cell.length_c   1.000
_cell.angle_alpha   90.00
_cell.angle_beta   90.00
_cell.angle_gamma   90.00
#
_symmetry.space_group_name_H-M   'P 1'
#
loop_
_entity.id
_entity.type
_entity.pdbx_description
1 polymer ?
#
loop_
_entity_poly.entity_id
_entity_poly.type
_entity_poly.pdbx_seq_one_letter_code
_entity_poly.pdbx_strand_id
1 'polypeptide(L)'
;APIVPPAKTSSYRCGEAWSTLVHHRPSGRQLLIQGSAGFLPGALAGRGAEVAYLGVGQLGVQPSNYLTRYWEETVTAVGARCVVLIHWDDFFRPLTKPLRALPYAGDDLDVTLRTFAELARRDGVSVHLPTLWQRTDPWT
;
A
#
# COMPACT_ATOMS: atom_id res chain seq x y z
N ALA A 1 14.45 2.73 -28.27
CA ALA A 1 15.31 3.91 -28.08
C ALA A 1 15.05 4.50 -26.69
N PRO A 2 16.04 5.07 -26.00
CA PRO A 2 15.84 5.74 -24.72
C PRO A 2 14.86 6.92 -24.85
N ILE A 3 14.08 7.19 -23.79
CA ILE A 3 13.15 8.32 -23.74
C ILE A 3 13.96 9.62 -23.61
N VAL A 4 13.65 10.63 -24.43
CA VAL A 4 14.29 11.95 -24.36
C VAL A 4 13.28 12.99 -23.83
N PRO A 5 13.55 13.63 -22.68
CA PRO A 5 12.69 14.70 -22.16
C PRO A 5 12.69 15.97 -23.03
N PRO A 6 11.58 16.75 -23.07
CA PRO A 6 10.31 16.47 -22.41
C PRO A 6 9.48 15.43 -23.19
N ALA A 7 8.97 14.42 -22.49
CA ALA A 7 8.13 13.37 -23.05
C ALA A 7 6.83 13.20 -22.25
N LYS A 8 5.78 12.65 -22.87
CA LYS A 8 4.53 12.33 -22.18
C LYS A 8 4.77 11.27 -21.09
N THR A 9 4.03 11.35 -19.98
CA THR A 9 4.11 10.38 -18.89
C THR A 9 3.88 8.94 -19.37
N SER A 10 2.98 8.75 -20.33
CA SER A 10 2.69 7.45 -20.96
C SER A 10 3.88 6.84 -21.72
N SER A 11 4.90 7.64 -22.06
CA SER A 11 6.13 7.15 -22.68
C SER A 11 7.04 6.46 -21.66
N TYR A 12 6.95 6.84 -20.38
CA TYR A 12 7.69 6.23 -19.27
C TYR A 12 6.99 4.95 -18.83
N ARG A 13 7.27 3.85 -19.52
CA ARG A 13 6.72 2.54 -19.17
C ARG A 13 7.36 2.03 -17.88
N CYS A 14 6.53 1.58 -16.95
CA CYS A 14 7.00 0.81 -15.81
C CYS A 14 7.64 -0.49 -16.33
N GLY A 15 8.79 -0.86 -15.75
CA GLY A 15 9.37 -2.18 -15.94
C GLY A 15 8.71 -3.16 -14.98
N GLU A 16 9.42 -3.52 -13.91
CA GLU A 16 8.93 -4.41 -12.87
C GLU A 16 8.61 -3.64 -11.59
N ALA A 17 7.62 -4.14 -10.86
CA ALA A 17 7.31 -3.70 -9.50
C ALA A 17 7.49 -4.88 -8.55
N TRP A 18 8.11 -4.62 -7.40
CA TRP A 18 8.50 -5.66 -6.45
C TRP A 18 7.84 -5.42 -5.10
N SER A 19 7.33 -6.50 -4.50
CA SER A 19 7.08 -6.56 -3.06
C SER A 19 8.40 -6.68 -2.32
N THR A 20 8.62 -5.87 -1.28
CA THR A 20 9.85 -5.92 -0.50
C THR A 20 9.58 -6.45 0.90
N LEU A 21 10.24 -7.54 1.28
CA LEU A 21 10.21 -8.07 2.65
C LEU A 21 11.49 -7.64 3.38
N VAL A 22 11.34 -7.01 4.53
CA VAL A 22 12.45 -6.54 5.36
C VAL A 22 12.45 -7.33 6.67
N HIS A 23 13.58 -7.96 6.98
CA HIS A 23 13.78 -8.69 8.23
C HIS A 23 14.85 -8.00 9.08
N HIS A 24 14.43 -7.46 10.23
CA HIS A 24 15.34 -6.89 11.21
C HIS A 24 15.94 -7.99 12.10
N ARG A 25 17.08 -8.54 11.66
CA ARG A 25 17.76 -9.70 12.26
C ARG A 25 17.90 -9.66 13.79
N PRO A 26 18.33 -8.56 14.43
CA PRO A 26 18.49 -8.55 15.89
C PRO A 26 17.20 -8.79 16.66
N SER A 27 16.05 -8.33 16.14
CA SER A 27 14.75 -8.46 16.80
C SER A 27 13.88 -9.60 16.29
N GLY A 28 14.24 -10.21 15.16
CA GLY A 28 13.38 -11.17 14.45
C GLY A 28 12.15 -10.56 13.74
N ARG A 29 11.88 -9.26 13.94
CA ARG A 29 10.73 -8.56 13.35
C ARG A 29 10.81 -8.50 11.83
N GLN A 30 9.68 -8.71 11.18
CA GLN A 30 9.55 -8.67 9.73
C GLN A 30 8.44 -7.72 9.31
N LEU A 31 8.66 -7.01 8.20
CA LEU A 31 7.65 -6.17 7.56
C LEU A 31 7.62 -6.38 6.04
N LEU A 32 6.44 -6.16 5.45
CA LEU A 32 6.21 -6.09 4.02
C LEU A 32 6.09 -4.63 3.59
N ILE A 33 6.67 -4.28 2.45
CA ILE A 33 6.42 -3.03 1.73
C ILE A 33 5.84 -3.43 0.36
N GLN A 34 4.54 -3.21 0.21
CA GLN A 34 3.81 -3.38 -1.04
C GLN A 34 3.60 -2.00 -1.67
N GLY A 35 4.59 -1.54 -2.45
CA GLY A 35 4.62 -0.15 -2.93
C GLY A 35 3.52 0.25 -3.91
N SER A 36 2.85 -0.72 -4.55
CA SER A 36 1.74 -0.48 -5.49
C SER A 36 0.48 -1.24 -5.04
N ALA A 37 -0.67 -0.75 -5.51
CA ALA A 37 -1.98 -1.39 -5.30
C ALA A 37 -2.20 -2.59 -6.23
N GLY A 38 -1.16 -3.39 -6.47
CA GLY A 38 -1.21 -4.57 -7.33
C GLY A 38 -0.67 -5.80 -6.61
N PHE A 39 -1.04 -6.99 -7.08
CA PHE A 39 -0.60 -8.27 -6.53
C PHE A 39 -0.46 -9.34 -7.61
N LEU A 40 0.33 -10.37 -7.31
CA LEU A 40 0.39 -11.61 -8.06
C LEU A 40 -0.06 -12.76 -7.14
N PRO A 41 -1.06 -13.56 -7.53
CA PRO A 41 -1.57 -14.64 -6.69
C PRO A 41 -0.48 -15.59 -6.21
N GLY A 42 -0.40 -15.82 -4.90
CA GLY A 42 0.55 -16.73 -4.27
C GLY A 42 2.00 -16.24 -4.22
N ALA A 43 2.31 -15.03 -4.69
CA ALA A 43 3.68 -14.51 -4.68
C ALA A 43 4.29 -14.37 -3.27
N LEU A 44 3.44 -14.22 -2.25
CA LEU A 44 3.83 -14.10 -0.85
C LEU A 44 3.58 -15.38 -0.03
N ALA A 45 3.24 -16.51 -0.68
CA ALA A 45 3.02 -17.77 0.02
C ALA A 45 4.26 -18.20 0.82
N GLY A 46 4.05 -18.58 2.09
CA GLY A 46 5.11 -19.00 3.01
C GLY A 46 6.02 -17.87 3.48
N ARG A 47 5.69 -16.61 3.19
CA ARG A 47 6.38 -15.43 3.75
C ARG A 47 5.65 -14.94 5.00
N GLY A 48 6.38 -14.25 5.88
CA GLY A 48 5.82 -13.71 7.12
C GLY A 48 6.21 -12.26 7.33
N ALA A 49 5.27 -11.44 7.76
CA ALA A 49 5.49 -10.05 8.13
C ALA A 49 4.43 -9.61 9.13
N GLU A 50 4.85 -9.07 10.28
CA GLU A 50 3.91 -8.60 11.32
C GLU A 50 3.27 -7.26 10.94
N VAL A 51 3.97 -6.49 10.10
CA VAL A 51 3.58 -5.16 9.62
C VAL A 51 3.56 -5.16 8.09
N ALA A 52 2.56 -4.56 7.48
CA ALA A 52 2.51 -4.32 6.04
C ALA A 52 2.31 -2.85 5.71
N TYR A 53 3.26 -2.25 4.99
CA TYR A 53 3.09 -0.95 4.35
C TYR A 53 2.41 -1.16 3.00
N LEU A 54 1.14 -0.76 2.86
CA LEU A 54 0.31 -1.04 1.70
C LEU A 54 0.07 0.20 0.85
N GLY A 55 0.50 0.16 -0.41
CA GLY A 55 0.19 1.14 -1.44
C GLY A 55 -1.25 1.02 -1.88
N VAL A 56 -2.04 2.10 -1.74
CA VAL A 56 -3.48 2.07 -2.07
C VAL A 56 -3.90 3.02 -3.19
N GLY A 57 -2.93 3.66 -3.86
CA GLY A 57 -3.22 4.56 -4.97
C GLY A 57 -4.02 3.88 -6.08
N GLN A 58 -5.13 4.52 -6.47
CA GLN A 58 -6.08 4.04 -7.49
C GLN A 58 -6.82 2.75 -7.14
N LEU A 59 -6.71 2.29 -5.89
CA LEU A 59 -7.37 1.06 -5.48
C LEU A 59 -8.89 1.27 -5.38
N GLY A 60 -9.34 2.47 -5.03
CA GLY A 60 -10.76 2.78 -4.81
C GLY A 60 -11.63 2.73 -6.06
N VAL A 61 -11.01 2.84 -7.24
CA VAL A 61 -11.69 2.73 -8.53
C VAL A 61 -11.71 1.30 -9.08
N GLN A 62 -11.10 0.34 -8.38
CA GLN A 62 -11.13 -1.07 -8.75
C GLN A 62 -12.44 -1.74 -8.28
N PRO A 63 -12.85 -2.85 -8.92
CA PRO A 63 -13.99 -3.63 -8.43
C PRO A 63 -13.76 -4.15 -7.01
N SER A 64 -14.83 -4.27 -6.20
CA SER A 64 -14.74 -4.67 -4.79
C SER A 64 -14.00 -5.99 -4.56
N ASN A 65 -14.16 -6.96 -5.46
CA ASN A 65 -13.44 -8.23 -5.38
C ASN A 65 -11.92 -8.07 -5.54
N TYR A 66 -11.46 -7.05 -6.27
CA TYR A 66 -10.03 -6.75 -6.40
C TYR A 66 -9.46 -6.27 -5.08
N LEU A 67 -10.17 -5.41 -4.34
CA LEU A 67 -9.75 -4.93 -3.02
C LEU A 67 -9.63 -6.09 -2.02
N THR A 68 -10.64 -6.95 -1.99
CA THR A 68 -10.63 -8.15 -1.13
C THR A 68 -9.46 -9.06 -1.49
N ARG A 69 -9.23 -9.34 -2.78
CA ARG A 69 -8.10 -10.17 -3.20
C ARG A 69 -6.75 -9.52 -2.94
N TYR A 70 -6.63 -8.21 -3.12
CA TYR A 70 -5.41 -7.48 -2.81
C TYR A 70 -5.06 -7.61 -1.33
N TRP A 71 -6.05 -7.46 -0.45
CA TRP A 71 -5.87 -7.69 0.99
C TRP A 71 -5.48 -9.14 1.30
N GLU A 72 -6.16 -10.13 0.72
CA GLU A 72 -5.86 -11.55 0.93
C GLU A 72 -4.44 -11.92 0.48
N GLU A 73 -4.04 -11.46 -0.70
CA GLU A 73 -2.75 -11.78 -1.33
C GLU A 73 -1.58 -10.96 -0.75
N THR A 74 -1.85 -9.99 0.13
CA THR A 74 -0.82 -9.15 0.76
C THR A 74 -0.85 -9.21 2.28
N VAL A 75 -1.92 -8.74 2.91
CA VAL A 75 -2.06 -8.64 4.37
C VAL A 75 -2.27 -10.02 4.98
N THR A 76 -3.28 -10.75 4.51
CA THR A 76 -3.59 -12.08 5.03
C THR A 76 -2.47 -13.07 4.70
N ALA A 77 -1.94 -13.04 3.46
CA ALA A 77 -0.90 -13.95 3.00
C ALA A 77 0.36 -13.97 3.87
N VAL A 78 0.77 -12.82 4.41
CA VAL A 78 1.96 -12.69 5.27
C VAL A 78 1.65 -12.74 6.77
N GLY A 79 0.37 -12.84 7.15
CA GLY A 79 -0.07 -12.82 8.54
C GLY A 79 0.16 -11.47 9.24
N ALA A 80 0.00 -10.35 8.51
CA ALA A 80 0.19 -9.03 9.10
C ALA A 80 -0.89 -8.72 10.15
N ARG A 81 -0.48 -8.13 11.27
CA ARG A 81 -1.37 -7.63 12.34
C ARG A 81 -1.56 -6.13 12.31
N CYS A 82 -0.67 -5.42 11.61
CA CYS A 82 -0.69 -3.97 11.46
C CYS A 82 -0.46 -3.60 9.99
N VAL A 83 -1.32 -2.74 9.46
CA VAL A 83 -1.23 -2.18 8.12
C VAL A 83 -1.04 -0.67 8.23
N VAL A 84 -0.03 -0.14 7.54
CA VAL A 84 0.20 1.29 7.39
C VAL A 84 -0.01 1.65 5.92
N LEU A 85 -1.01 2.49 5.63
CA LEU A 85 -1.32 2.86 4.26
C LEU A 85 -0.30 3.87 3.73
N ILE A 86 0.21 3.61 2.53
CA ILE A 86 1.13 4.45 1.79
C ILE A 86 0.56 4.73 0.39
N HIS A 87 1.15 5.70 -0.32
CA HIS A 87 0.77 6.02 -1.70
C HIS A 87 -0.74 6.35 -1.87
N TRP A 88 -1.35 6.99 -0.88
CA TRP A 88 -2.76 7.38 -0.89
C TRP A 88 -2.97 8.88 -1.18
N ASP A 89 -1.95 9.71 -0.92
CA ASP A 89 -2.01 11.17 -0.96
C ASP A 89 -1.59 11.75 -2.32
N ASP A 90 -1.98 13.01 -2.53
CA ASP A 90 -1.66 13.80 -3.71
C ASP A 90 -0.16 14.14 -3.74
N PHE A 91 0.62 13.26 -4.37
CA PHE A 91 2.07 13.43 -4.55
C PHE A 91 2.47 14.59 -5.49
N PHE A 92 1.50 15.30 -6.10
CA PHE A 92 1.76 16.57 -6.79
C PHE A 92 1.66 17.79 -5.85
N ARG A 93 1.31 17.57 -4.58
CA ARG A 93 1.20 18.60 -3.55
C ARG A 93 2.37 18.52 -2.57
N PRO A 94 3.00 19.66 -2.21
CA PRO A 94 4.08 19.64 -1.24
C PRO A 94 3.57 19.33 0.17
N LEU A 95 4.40 18.63 0.96
CA LEU A 95 4.12 18.24 2.35
C LEU A 95 4.05 19.41 3.35
N THR A 96 4.34 20.64 2.92
CA THR A 96 4.13 21.87 3.70
C THR A 96 2.67 22.33 3.71
N LYS A 97 1.80 21.69 2.93
CA LYS A 97 0.36 21.94 2.90
C LYS A 97 -0.39 20.76 3.53
N PRO A 98 -1.64 20.95 3.98
CA PRO A 98 -2.46 19.84 4.46
C PRO A 98 -2.54 18.72 3.42
N LEU A 99 -2.39 17.47 3.89
CA LEU A 99 -2.54 16.27 3.07
C LEU A 99 -3.93 16.18 2.47
N ARG A 100 -4.00 15.64 1.26
CA ARG A 100 -5.23 15.38 0.53
C ARG A 100 -5.05 14.07 -0.20
N ALA A 101 -6.11 13.27 -0.31
CA ALA A 101 -6.12 12.14 -1.23
C ALA A 101 -5.94 12.63 -2.67
N LEU A 102 -5.49 11.74 -3.55
CA LEU A 102 -5.49 12.00 -4.99
C LEU A 102 -6.92 12.35 -5.46
N PRO A 103 -7.07 13.29 -6.43
CA PRO A 103 -8.38 13.64 -6.95
C PRO A 103 -9.17 12.43 -7.48
N TYR A 104 -10.50 12.47 -7.35
CA TYR A 104 -11.43 11.37 -7.68
C TYR A 104 -11.24 10.77 -9.09
N ALA A 105 -10.83 11.58 -10.07
CA ALA A 105 -10.54 11.12 -11.43
C ALA A 105 -9.39 10.09 -11.50
N GLY A 106 -8.63 9.91 -10.40
CA GLY A 106 -7.57 8.92 -10.27
C GLY A 106 -7.78 7.89 -9.15
N ASP A 107 -8.61 8.14 -8.13
CA ASP A 107 -8.83 7.24 -6.98
C ASP A 107 -10.08 7.60 -6.13
N ASP A 108 -10.71 6.63 -5.45
CA ASP A 108 -11.73 6.87 -4.41
C ASP A 108 -11.24 6.27 -3.07
N LEU A 109 -10.45 7.06 -2.34
CA LEU A 109 -9.87 6.58 -1.09
C LEU A 109 -10.92 6.18 -0.05
N ASP A 110 -12.12 6.77 -0.07
CA ASP A 110 -13.17 6.44 0.89
C ASP A 110 -13.71 5.01 0.65
N VAL A 111 -13.80 4.56 -0.60
CA VAL A 111 -14.12 3.15 -0.94
C VAL A 111 -13.07 2.21 -0.37
N THR A 112 -11.79 2.54 -0.58
CA THR A 112 -10.68 1.74 -0.04
C THR A 112 -10.73 1.67 1.49
N LEU A 113 -10.86 2.80 2.17
CA LEU A 113 -10.87 2.88 3.63
C LEU A 113 -12.06 2.13 4.23
N ARG A 114 -13.27 2.23 3.64
CA ARG A 114 -14.43 1.46 4.10
C ARG A 114 -14.20 -0.04 3.97
N THR A 115 -13.73 -0.49 2.80
CA THR A 115 -13.49 -1.91 2.52
C THR A 115 -12.41 -2.46 3.44
N PHE A 116 -11.30 -1.73 3.61
CA PHE A 116 -10.21 -2.13 4.48
C PHE A 116 -10.61 -2.11 5.95
N ALA A 117 -11.46 -1.19 6.39
CA ALA A 117 -11.99 -1.20 7.76
C ALA A 117 -12.83 -2.46 8.05
N GLU A 118 -13.63 -2.92 7.08
CA GLU A 118 -14.40 -4.16 7.21
C GLU A 118 -13.51 -5.39 7.27
N LEU A 119 -12.52 -5.48 6.38
CA LEU A 119 -11.54 -6.57 6.34
C LEU A 119 -10.65 -6.59 7.59
N ALA A 120 -10.19 -5.42 8.03
CA ALA A 120 -9.42 -5.24 9.25
C ALA A 120 -10.18 -5.75 10.48
N ARG A 121 -11.46 -5.40 10.62
CA ARG A 121 -12.33 -5.90 11.70
C ARG A 121 -12.55 -7.42 11.61
N ARG A 122 -12.70 -7.96 10.40
CA ARG A 122 -12.86 -9.41 10.17
C ARG A 122 -11.60 -10.17 10.61
N ASP A 123 -10.43 -9.65 10.26
CA ASP A 123 -9.15 -10.36 10.40
C ASP A 123 -8.39 -10.00 11.68
N GLY A 124 -8.89 -9.05 12.48
CA GLY A 124 -8.23 -8.58 13.70
C GLY A 124 -6.96 -7.77 13.44
N VAL A 125 -6.92 -7.05 12.31
CA VAL A 125 -5.76 -6.25 11.86
C VAL A 125 -6.02 -4.78 12.16
N SER A 126 -5.00 -4.05 12.63
CA SER A 126 -5.10 -2.58 12.76
C SER A 126 -4.68 -1.89 11.48
N VAL A 127 -5.45 -0.90 10.99
CA VAL A 127 -5.12 -0.10 9.80
C VAL A 127 -4.86 1.34 10.21
N HIS A 128 -3.73 1.90 9.78
CA HIS A 128 -3.27 3.24 10.15
C HIS A 128 -2.90 4.07 8.93
N LEU A 129 -3.08 5.39 9.05
CA LEU A 129 -2.50 6.37 8.15
C LEU A 129 -1.31 7.05 8.85
N PRO A 130 -0.18 7.26 8.17
CA PRO A 130 0.95 7.96 8.74
C PRO A 130 0.60 9.42 9.04
N THR A 131 1.14 9.95 10.14
CA THR A 131 1.03 11.39 10.47
C THR A 131 2.30 12.11 10.05
N LEU A 132 2.17 13.23 9.33
CA LEU A 132 3.32 13.98 8.83
C LEU A 132 4.27 14.39 9.93
N TRP A 133 5.57 14.19 9.68
CA TRP A 133 6.67 14.59 10.55
C TRP A 133 6.65 13.97 11.95
N GLN A 134 5.81 12.95 12.16
CA GLN A 134 5.76 12.20 13.40
C GLN A 134 6.39 10.83 13.20
N ARG A 135 7.34 10.50 14.08
CA ARG A 135 7.90 9.15 14.14
C ARG A 135 6.85 8.20 14.70
N THR A 136 6.66 7.08 14.01
CA THR A 136 5.75 6.00 14.43
C THR A 136 6.52 4.69 14.58
N ASP A 137 6.16 3.89 15.58
CA ASP A 137 6.58 2.49 15.70
C ASP A 137 5.41 1.61 15.25
N PRO A 138 5.48 0.94 14.09
CA PRO A 138 4.35 0.17 13.56
C PRO A 138 4.17 -1.19 14.27
N TRP A 139 5.03 -1.56 15.21
CA TRP A 139 4.94 -2.83 15.95
C TRP A 139 4.27 -2.71 17.31
N THR A 140 3.94 -1.50 17.77
CA THR A 140 3.38 -1.20 19.10
C THR A 140 2.06 -0.49 19.01
#